data_AF-A0A926CTJ8-F1
#
_entry.id   AF-A0A926CTJ8-F1
#
_cell.length_a   1.000
_cell.length_b   1.000
_cell.length_c   1.000
_cell.angle_alpha   90.00
_cell.angle_beta   90.00
_cell.angle_gamma   90.00
#
_symmetry.space_group_name_H-M   'P 1'
#
loop_
_entity.id
_entity.type
_entity.pdbx_description
1 polymer ?
#
loop_
_entity_poly.entity_id
_entity_poly.type
_entity_poly.pdbx_seq_one_letter_code
_entity_poly.pdbx_strand_id
1 'polypeptide(L)' 'MATTIVKGALETIHLGYADITRWTANNGYRIAGTPRELLLHLPESLSGNDLITEIQVPVEPLPGINELALN' A
#
# COMPACT_ATOMS: atom_id res chain seq x y z
N MET A 1 4.43 -8.33 -3.00
CA MET A 1 3.95 -6.93 -2.90
C MET A 1 2.50 -6.98 -2.43
N ALA A 2 2.08 -6.06 -1.57
CA ALA A 2 0.68 -5.71 -1.39
C ALA A 2 0.39 -4.51 -2.29
N THR A 3 -0.78 -4.49 -2.94
CA THR A 3 -1.15 -3.40 -3.87
C THR A 3 -2.55 -2.88 -3.57
N THR A 4 -2.78 -1.60 -3.87
CA THR A 4 -4.10 -0.99 -3.86
C THR A 4 -4.19 0.12 -4.90
N ILE A 5 -5.40 0.42 -5.38
CA ILE A 5 -5.66 1.50 -6.32
C ILE A 5 -6.41 2.60 -5.58
N VAL A 6 -5.92 3.83 -5.71
CA VAL A 6 -6.59 5.03 -5.21
C VAL A 6 -7.03 5.85 -6.41
N LYS A 7 -8.30 6.27 -6.41
CA LYS A 7 -8.84 7.26 -7.34
C LYS A 7 -9.14 8.54 -6.57
N GLY A 8 -8.63 9.66 -7.05
CA GLY A 8 -8.85 10.97 -6.47
C GLY A 8 -7.59 11.84 -6.47
N ALA A 9 -7.76 13.09 -6.05
CA ALA A 9 -6.65 14.04 -5.96
C ALA A 9 -5.49 13.49 -5.12
N LEU A 10 -4.27 13.95 -5.39
CA LEU A 10 -3.05 13.46 -4.73
C LEU A 10 -3.13 13.51 -3.20
N GLU A 11 -3.83 14.49 -2.63
CA GLU A 11 -4.08 14.59 -1.20
C GLU A 11 -4.77 13.35 -0.60
N THR A 12 -5.50 12.57 -1.40
CA THR A 12 -6.21 11.35 -0.98
C THR A 12 -5.35 10.09 -0.97
N ILE A 13 -4.12 10.15 -1.49
CA ILE A 13 -3.25 8.97 -1.64
C ILE A 13 -2.94 8.25 -0.32
N HIS A 14 -2.96 8.99 0.79
CA HIS A 14 -2.75 8.46 2.14
C HIS A 14 -3.78 7.38 2.53
N LEU A 15 -4.98 7.40 1.93
CA LEU A 15 -6.01 6.38 2.16
C LEU A 15 -5.53 5.01 1.70
N GLY A 16 -4.84 4.92 0.56
CA GLY A 16 -4.29 3.65 0.07
C GLY A 16 -3.18 3.09 0.98
N TYR A 17 -2.32 3.96 1.52
CA TYR A 17 -1.33 3.55 2.52
C TYR A 17 -1.97 3.04 3.81
N ALA A 18 -3.05 3.69 4.27
CA ALA A 18 -3.81 3.24 5.43
C ALA A 18 -4.46 1.86 5.17
N ASP A 19 -4.99 1.63 3.97
CA ASP A 19 -5.60 0.35 3.59
C ASP A 19 -4.58 -0.78 3.52
N ILE A 20 -3.41 -0.56 2.91
CA ILE A 20 -2.33 -1.56 2.91
C ILE A 20 -1.87 -1.86 4.34
N THR A 21 -1.65 -0.83 5.16
CA THR A 21 -1.20 -1.01 6.54
C THR A 21 -2.21 -1.84 7.33
N ARG A 22 -3.51 -1.52 7.23
CA ARG A 22 -4.59 -2.28 7.86
C ARG A 22 -4.63 -3.73 7.36
N TRP A 23 -4.50 -3.94 6.06
CA TRP A 23 -4.47 -5.28 5.47
C TRP A 23 -3.28 -6.09 5.99
N THR A 24 -2.07 -5.52 6.04
CA THR A 24 -0.89 -6.24 6.53
C THR A 24 -1.05 -6.67 7.99
N ALA A 25 -1.55 -5.79 8.85
CA ALA A 25 -1.81 -6.09 10.26
C ALA A 25 -2.83 -7.22 10.43
N ASN A 26 -3.91 -7.22 9.63
CA ASN A 26 -4.96 -8.22 9.71
C ASN A 26 -4.58 -9.58 9.11
N ASN A 27 -3.54 -9.64 8.27
CA ASN A 27 -3.16 -10.85 7.52
C ASN A 27 -1.78 -11.40 7.93
N GLY A 28 -1.15 -10.86 8.97
CA GLY A 28 0.13 -11.37 9.46
C GLY A 28 1.30 -11.04 8.54
N TYR A 29 1.33 -9.84 7.98
CA TYR A 29 2.44 -9.33 7.18
C TYR A 29 3.06 -8.08 7.80
N ARG A 30 4.31 -7.79 7.45
CA ARG A 30 4.97 -6.50 7.70
C ARG A 30 5.51 -5.89 6.41
N ILE A 31 5.69 -4.57 6.41
CA ILE A 31 6.35 -3.85 5.32
C ILE A 31 7.84 -4.27 5.30
N ALA A 32 8.32 -4.62 4.10
CA ALA A 32 9.65 -5.18 3.88
C ALA A 32 10.56 -4.28 3.02
N GLY A 33 10.11 -3.06 2.69
CA GLY A 33 10.88 -2.15 1.86
C GLY A 33 10.12 -0.91 1.43
N THR A 34 10.74 -0.14 0.53
CA THR A 34 10.22 1.14 0.05
C THR A 34 9.00 0.94 -0.87
N PRO A 35 7.88 1.63 -0.60
CA PRO A 35 6.75 1.70 -1.52
C PRO A 35 7.11 2.32 -2.86
N ARG A 36 6.33 1.98 -3.90
CA ARG A 36 6.32 2.69 -5.18
C ARG A 36 4.90 3.04 -5.59
N GLU A 37 4.76 4.16 -6.29
CA GLU A 37 3.49 4.68 -6.80
C GLU A 37 3.54 4.70 -8.33
N LEU A 38 2.50 4.16 -8.98
CA LEU A 38 2.36 4.16 -10.43
C LEU A 38 1.14 4.99 -10.80
N LEU A 39 1.34 6.04 -11.61
CA LEU A 39 0.24 6.81 -12.17
C LEU A 39 -0.35 6.02 -13.35
N LEU A 40 -1.50 5.41 -13.12
CA LEU A 40 -2.23 4.66 -14.14
C LEU A 40 -3.04 5.60 -15.05
N HIS A 41 -3.43 6.76 -14.52
CA HIS A 41 -4.09 7.82 -15.25
C HIS A 41 -3.63 9.17 -14.67
N LEU A 42 -3.14 10.07 -15.52
CA LEU A 42 -2.78 11.45 -15.13
C LEU A 42 -4.05 12.30 -15.02
N PRO A 43 -4.12 13.27 -14.09
CA PRO A 43 -5.28 14.12 -13.98
C PRO A 43 -5.42 15.04 -15.20
N GLU A 44 -6.64 15.17 -15.72
CA GLU A 44 -6.94 16.07 -16.84
C GLU A 44 -7.38 17.46 -16.35
N SER A 45 -7.76 17.57 -15.08
CA SER A 45 -8.22 18.81 -14.46
C SER A 45 -7.37 19.22 -13.25
N LEU A 46 -7.41 20.51 -12.91
CA LEU A 46 -6.74 21.04 -11.71
C LEU A 46 -7.27 20.46 -10.40
N SER A 47 -8.47 19.87 -10.40
CA SER A 47 -9.02 19.20 -9.22
C SER A 47 -8.29 17.90 -8.89
N GLY A 48 -7.71 17.24 -9.91
CA GLY A 48 -7.05 15.95 -9.76
C GLY A 48 -7.97 14.78 -9.37
N ASN A 49 -9.28 14.97 -9.32
CA ASN A 49 -10.24 13.94 -8.85
C ASN A 49 -10.31 12.69 -9.75
N ASP A 50 -9.80 12.80 -10.97
CA ASP A 50 -9.69 11.74 -11.96
C ASP A 50 -8.37 10.97 -11.90
N LEU A 51 -7.35 11.46 -11.18
CA LEU A 51 -6.07 10.76 -10.98
C LEU A 51 -6.31 9.33 -10.47
N ILE A 52 -5.62 8.37 -11.10
CA ILE A 52 -5.61 6.97 -10.66
C ILE A 52 -4.17 6.57 -10.39
N THR A 53 -3.90 6.22 -9.13
CA THR A 53 -2.58 5.78 -8.68
C THR A 53 -2.66 4.37 -8.11
N GLU A 54 -1.77 3.48 -8.54
CA GLU A 54 -1.54 2.22 -7.87
C GLU A 54 -0.38 2.37 -6.87
N ILE A 55 -0.61 2.01 -5.61
CA ILE A 55 0.43 1.93 -4.60
C ILE A 55 0.87 0.48 -4.49
N GLN A 56 2.17 0.24 -4.54
CA GLN A 56 2.74 -1.09 -4.40
C GLN A 56 3.78 -1.11 -3.28
N VAL A 57 3.55 -1.93 -2.26
CA VAL A 57 4.37 -2.01 -1.05
C VAL A 57 5.02 -3.39 -0.95
N PRO A 58 6.36 -3.49 -0.83
CA PRO A 58 7.01 -4.74 -0.47
C PRO A 58 6.54 -5.20 0.91
N VAL A 59 6.11 -6.46 1.01
CA VAL A 59 5.63 -7.07 2.26
C VAL A 59 6.20 -8.46 2.40
N GLU A 60 6.40 -8.90 3.63
CA GLU A 60 6.80 -10.26 3.97
C GLU A 60 5.97 -10.78 5.16
N PRO A 61 5.74 -12.09 5.27
CA PRO A 61 4.98 -12.66 6.37
C PRO A 61 5.70 -12.39 7.71
N LEU A 62 4.93 -12.19 8.76
CA LEU A 62 5.45 -12.24 10.12
C LEU A 62 5.88 -13.68 10.44
N PRO A 63 6.99 -13.86 11.17
CA PRO A 63 7.43 -15.19 11.57
C PRO A 63 6.35 -15.88 12.41
N GLY A 64 6.18 -17.18 12.19
CA GLY A 64 5.27 -17.99 13.00
C GLY A 64 5.74 -18.03 14.45
N ILE A 65 4.81 -18.15 15.40
CA ILE A 65 5.12 -18.22 16.85
C ILE A 65 6.16 -19.32 17.16
N ASN A 66 6.19 -20.39 16.37
CA ASN A 66 7.14 -21.50 16.54
C ASN A 66 8.57 -21.18 16.03
N GLU A 67 8.74 -20.20 15.15
CA GLU A 67 10.06 -19.83 14.60
C GLU A 67 10.82 -18.84 15.49
N LEU A 68 10.10 -18.08 16.34
CA LEU A 68 10.69 -17.15 17.30
C LEU A 68 11.20 -17.84 18.58
N ALA A 69 10.76 -19.08 18.86
CA ALA A 69 11.12 -19.83 20.05
C ALA A 69 12.44 -20.63 19.92
N LEU A 70 13.09 -20.59 18.75
CA LEU A 70 14.29 -21.37 18.43
C LEU A 70 15.58 -20.54 18.36
N ASN A 71 15.54 -19.24 18.72
CA ASN A 71 16.71 -18.36 18.76
C ASN A 71 16.92 -17.73 20.13
#